data_AF-A0A8T4M322-F1
#
_entry.id   AF-A0A8T4M322-F1
#
_cell.length_a   1.000
_cell.length_b   1.000
_cell.length_c   1.000
_cell.angle_alpha   90.00
_cell.angle_beta   90.00
_cell.angle_gamma   90.00
#
_symmetry.space_group_name_H-M   'P 1'
#
loop_
_entity.id
_entity.type
_entity.pdbx_description
1 polymer ?
#
loop_
_entity_poly.entity_id
_entity_poly.type
_entity_poly.pdbx_seq_one_letter_code
_entity_poly.pdbx_strand_id
1 'polypeptide(L)'
;MGIKIPMFGSKKTEEKERQYPVININPEIPPLPRYSDKTKIDVRYVVISPFVSIHIYWDEEKSELLYNIEEPILTEPEKKSLEQISLGMTEMINLGMVENKDQESLLKYLDQMARILISE
;
A
#
# COMPACT_ATOMS: atom_id res chain seq x y z
N MET A 1 -33.76 -39.41 20.31
CA MET A 1 -33.91 -38.85 18.95
C MET A 1 -33.07 -37.58 18.90
N GLY A 2 -31.80 -37.70 18.49
CA GLY A 2 -30.83 -36.60 18.53
C GLY A 2 -30.73 -35.95 17.16
N ILE A 3 -31.04 -34.65 17.08
CA ILE A 3 -30.89 -33.88 15.84
C ILE A 3 -29.45 -33.38 15.79
N LYS A 4 -28.65 -33.98 14.91
CA LYS A 4 -27.35 -33.45 14.45
C LYS A 4 -27.65 -32.27 13.52
N ILE A 5 -27.21 -31.07 13.90
CA ILE A 5 -27.15 -29.92 13.00
C ILE A 5 -25.74 -29.93 12.36
N PRO A 6 -25.61 -30.05 11.03
CA PRO A 6 -24.30 -30.02 10.40
C PRO A 6 -23.69 -28.61 10.44
N MET A 7 -22.41 -28.58 10.80
CA MET A 7 -21.51 -27.43 10.78
C MET A 7 -21.47 -26.81 9.38
N PHE A 8 -21.82 -25.52 9.28
CA PHE A 8 -21.66 -24.76 8.05
C PHE A 8 -20.17 -24.47 7.86
N GLY A 9 -19.59 -25.06 6.82
CA GLY A 9 -18.20 -24.89 6.45
C GLY A 9 -17.87 -23.43 6.19
N SER A 10 -16.83 -22.94 6.86
CA SER A 10 -16.12 -21.74 6.49
C SER A 10 -15.75 -21.83 5.01
N LYS A 11 -16.31 -20.96 4.18
CA LYS A 11 -15.80 -20.77 2.81
C LYS A 11 -14.37 -20.29 2.93
N LYS A 12 -13.41 -21.21 2.80
CA LYS A 12 -12.03 -20.88 2.43
C LYS A 12 -12.10 -20.30 1.02
N THR A 13 -12.05 -18.99 0.91
CA THR A 13 -11.74 -18.33 -0.35
C THR A 13 -10.35 -18.79 -0.73
N GLU A 14 -10.23 -19.51 -1.85
CA GLU A 14 -8.95 -19.92 -2.42
C GLU A 14 -8.17 -18.66 -2.83
N GLU A 15 -7.29 -18.18 -1.94
CA GLU A 15 -6.29 -17.18 -2.29
C GLU A 15 -5.24 -17.86 -3.17
N LYS A 16 -5.34 -17.64 -4.49
CA LYS A 16 -4.18 -17.82 -5.38
C LYS A 16 -2.97 -17.14 -4.74
N GLU A 17 -1.88 -17.87 -4.63
CA GLU A 17 -0.59 -17.42 -4.10
C GLU A 17 -0.21 -16.08 -4.73
N ARG A 18 -0.28 -14.99 -3.96
CA ARG A 18 0.03 -13.65 -4.47
C ARG A 18 1.55 -13.52 -4.55
N GLN A 19 2.06 -13.26 -5.76
CA GLN A 19 3.51 -13.05 -5.99
C GLN A 19 4.05 -11.72 -5.43
N TYR A 20 3.20 -10.86 -4.88
CA TYR A 20 3.58 -9.54 -4.35
C TYR A 20 2.72 -9.15 -3.13
N PRO A 21 3.24 -8.29 -2.24
CA PRO A 21 2.53 -7.87 -1.03
C PRO A 21 1.25 -7.12 -1.36
N VAL A 22 0.22 -7.33 -0.54
CA VAL A 22 -1.05 -6.60 -0.65
C VAL A 22 -0.84 -5.17 -0.18
N ILE A 23 -1.14 -4.21 -1.07
CA ILE A 23 -1.04 -2.79 -0.75
C ILE A 23 -2.29 -2.38 0.02
N ASN A 24 -2.10 -1.89 1.24
CA ASN A 24 -3.16 -1.23 1.99
C ASN A 24 -2.87 0.27 2.06
N ILE A 25 -3.67 1.06 1.34
CA ILE A 25 -3.61 2.53 1.28
C ILE A 25 -4.31 3.22 2.45
N ASN A 26 -4.99 2.46 3.30
CA ASN A 26 -5.64 2.97 4.51
C ASN A 26 -5.41 1.99 5.67
N PRO A 27 -4.15 1.82 6.11
CA PRO A 27 -3.84 1.00 7.27
C PRO A 27 -4.41 1.64 8.55
N GLU A 28 -4.73 0.80 9.54
CA GLU A 28 -5.13 1.30 10.85
C GLU A 28 -3.94 2.01 11.51
N ILE A 29 -4.12 3.29 11.82
CA ILE A 29 -3.11 4.07 12.53
C ILE A 29 -3.20 3.73 14.01
N PRO A 30 -2.11 3.22 14.63
CA PRO A 30 -2.12 2.91 16.05
C PRO A 30 -2.29 4.19 16.89
N PRO A 31 -2.86 4.09 18.11
CA PRO A 31 -2.98 5.23 18.99
C PRO A 31 -1.59 5.79 19.31
N LEU A 32 -1.35 7.05 18.94
CA LEU A 32 -0.05 7.68 19.14
C LEU A 32 0.13 8.08 20.62
N PRO A 33 1.31 7.82 21.21
CA PRO A 33 1.62 8.26 22.56
C PRO A 33 1.58 9.78 22.67
N ARG A 34 1.12 10.29 23.82
CA ARG A 34 1.15 11.72 24.13
C ARG A 34 2.41 12.04 24.90
N TYR A 35 3.15 13.03 24.42
CA TYR A 35 4.36 13.51 25.08
C TYR A 35 4.10 14.86 25.72
N SER A 36 4.45 15.01 27.00
CA SER A 36 4.47 16.31 27.68
C SER A 36 5.65 17.16 27.24
N ASP A 37 6.76 16.50 26.93
CA ASP A 37 8.01 17.10 26.46
C ASP A 37 8.18 16.79 24.97
N LYS A 38 8.22 17.83 24.15
CA LYS A 38 8.29 17.69 22.68
C LYS A 38 9.64 17.14 22.20
N THR A 39 10.70 17.31 22.99
CA THR A 39 12.04 16.82 22.66
C THR A 39 12.13 15.29 22.67
N LYS A 40 11.15 14.62 23.29
CA LYS A 40 11.07 13.16 23.41
C LYS A 40 10.19 12.51 22.36
N ILE A 41 9.64 13.28 21.43
CA ILE A 41 8.79 12.73 20.37
C ILE A 41 9.67 11.94 19.41
N ASP A 42 9.34 10.67 19.24
CA ASP A 42 9.87 9.76 18.23
C ASP A 42 8.80 8.71 17.95
N VAL A 43 8.09 8.88 16.84
CA VAL A 43 6.95 8.03 16.48
C VAL A 43 6.98 7.69 15.00
N ARG A 44 6.81 6.41 14.70
CA ARG A 44 6.67 5.90 13.34
C ARG A 44 5.36 5.16 13.16
N TYR A 45 4.62 5.48 12.11
CA TYR A 45 3.39 4.78 11.76
C TYR A 45 3.26 4.66 10.23
N VAL A 46 2.63 3.57 9.80
CA VAL A 46 2.47 3.24 8.38
C VAL A 46 1.25 3.98 7.83
N VAL A 47 1.37 4.53 6.62
CA VAL A 47 0.27 5.16 5.88
C VAL A 47 -0.06 4.45 4.58
N ILE A 48 0.91 3.74 3.98
CA ILE A 48 0.67 2.84 2.85
C ILE A 48 1.45 1.56 3.14
N SER A 49 0.79 0.51 3.61
CA SER A 49 1.47 -0.72 3.98
C SER A 49 1.84 -1.55 2.74
N PRO A 50 3.07 -2.10 2.64
CA PRO A 50 4.22 -1.97 3.56
C PRO A 50 5.26 -0.90 3.14
N PHE A 51 4.91 0.00 2.22
CA PHE A 51 5.88 0.83 1.50
C PHE A 51 6.13 2.21 2.10
N VAL A 52 5.13 2.86 2.67
CA VAL A 52 5.24 4.24 3.14
C VAL A 52 4.91 4.36 4.61
N SER A 53 5.86 4.93 5.36
CA SER A 53 5.66 5.28 6.76
C SER A 53 6.00 6.74 7.01
N ILE A 54 5.37 7.32 8.02
CA ILE A 54 5.68 8.65 8.51
C ILE A 54 6.50 8.49 9.78
N HIS A 55 7.61 9.19 9.85
CA HIS A 55 8.45 9.31 11.03
C HIS A 55 8.44 10.74 11.54
N ILE A 56 7.88 10.93 12.74
CA ILE A 56 7.83 12.22 13.42
C ILE A 56 8.78 12.16 14.60
N TYR A 57 9.83 12.97 14.59
CA TYR A 57 10.87 12.94 15.62
C TYR A 57 11.44 14.33 15.90
N TRP A 58 11.96 14.53 17.11
CA TRP A 58 12.72 15.74 17.46
C TRP A 58 14.14 15.67 16.90
N ASP A 59 14.54 16.69 16.16
CA ASP A 59 15.89 16.84 15.62
C ASP A 59 16.69 17.80 16.52
N GLU A 60 17.68 17.27 17.22
CA GLU A 60 18.50 18.04 18.17
C GLU A 60 19.37 19.10 17.49
N GLU A 61 19.83 18.84 16.26
CA GLU A 61 20.70 19.77 15.53
C GLU A 61 19.94 21.01 15.09
N LYS A 62 18.69 20.85 14.66
CA LYS A 62 17.79 21.93 14.25
C LYS A 62 16.97 22.48 15.40
N SER A 63 16.90 21.76 16.51
CA SER A 63 15.99 22.05 17.64
C SER A 63 14.54 22.20 17.19
N GLU A 64 14.10 21.30 16.31
CA GLU A 64 12.77 21.33 15.69
C GLU A 64 12.16 19.93 15.61
N LEU A 65 10.83 19.87 15.54
CA LEU A 65 10.12 18.62 15.28
C LEU A 65 10.05 18.39 13.76
N LEU A 66 10.64 17.30 13.30
CA LEU A 66 10.64 16.92 11.89
C LEU A 66 9.52 15.93 11.58
N TYR A 67 8.94 16.11 10.40
CA TYR A 67 7.99 15.19 9.78
C TYR A 67 8.66 14.64 8.53
N ASN A 68 9.00 13.35 8.55
CA ASN A 68 9.67 12.69 7.44
C ASN A 68 8.77 11.60 6.83
N ILE A 69 8.78 11.52 5.50
CA ILE A 69 8.10 10.47 4.75
C ILE A 69 9.18 9.45 4.34
N GLU A 70 9.05 8.23 4.83
CA GLU A 70 9.96 7.13 4.53
C GLU A 70 9.36 6.25 3.44
N GLU A 71 10.01 6.24 2.27
CA GLU A 71 9.64 5.44 1.10
C GLU A 71 10.81 4.53 0.67
N PRO A 72 10.56 3.46 -0.11
CA PRO A 72 11.62 2.60 -0.61
C PRO A 72 12.48 3.37 -1.61
N ILE A 73 13.79 3.35 -1.41
CA ILE A 73 14.74 4.00 -2.32
C ILE A 73 14.94 3.09 -3.53
N LEU A 74 14.71 3.65 -4.72
CA LEU A 74 14.98 2.95 -5.98
C LEU A 74 16.40 3.26 -6.48
N THR A 75 17.09 2.23 -6.94
CA THR A 75 18.32 2.34 -7.72
C THR A 75 18.03 2.88 -9.12
N GLU A 76 19.06 3.38 -9.83
CA GLU A 76 18.89 3.91 -11.19
C GLU A 76 18.27 2.88 -12.18
N PRO A 77 18.67 1.59 -12.18
CA PRO A 77 18.00 0.58 -13.00
C PRO A 77 16.52 0.38 -12.64
N GLU A 78 16.17 0.42 -11.36
CA GLU A 78 14.78 0.29 -10.89
C GLU A 78 13.95 1.50 -11.29
N LYS A 79 14.50 2.72 -11.18
CA LYS A 79 13.84 3.94 -11.65
C LYS A 79 13.54 3.88 -13.14
N LYS A 80 14.50 3.43 -13.95
CA LYS A 80 14.31 3.25 -15.39
C LYS A 80 13.22 2.22 -15.68
N SER A 81 13.21 1.12 -14.94
CA SER A 81 12.17 0.09 -15.08
C SER A 81 10.79 0.64 -14.71
N LEU A 82 10.68 1.40 -13.63
CA LEU A 82 9.46 2.07 -13.21
C LEU A 82 8.96 3.04 -14.29
N GLU A 83 9.84 3.84 -14.88
CA GLU A 83 9.51 4.78 -15.95
C GLU A 83 8.96 4.05 -17.18
N GLN A 84 9.62 2.96 -17.61
CA GLN A 84 9.16 2.16 -18.75
C GLN A 84 7.80 1.52 -18.51
N ILE A 85 7.57 0.95 -17.32
CA ILE A 85 6.27 0.37 -16.94
C ILE A 85 5.20 1.45 -16.92
N SER A 86 5.49 2.61 -16.32
CA SER A 86 4.55 3.74 -16.23
C SER A 86 4.15 4.26 -17.62
N LEU A 87 5.10 4.38 -18.54
CA LEU A 87 4.84 4.79 -19.91
C LEU A 87 3.96 3.76 -20.64
N GLY A 88 4.32 2.47 -20.57
CA GLY A 88 3.53 1.39 -21.16
C GLY A 88 2.10 1.34 -20.61
N MET A 89 1.92 1.50 -19.29
CA MET A 89 0.58 1.56 -18.68
C MET A 89 -0.23 2.75 -19.19
N THR A 90 0.42 3.90 -19.39
CA THR A 90 -0.23 5.11 -19.91
C THR A 90 -0.68 4.94 -21.35
N GLU A 91 0.09 4.26 -22.19
CA GLU A 91 -0.27 3.97 -23.58
C GLU A 91 -1.43 2.97 -23.68
N MET A 92 -1.52 2.02 -22.74
CA MET A 92 -2.58 1.01 -22.70
C MET A 92 -3.89 1.49 -22.06
N ILE A 93 -3.90 2.68 -21.42
CA ILE A 93 -5.07 3.13 -20.68
C ILE A 93 -6.24 3.43 -21.63
N ASN A 94 -7.36 2.75 -21.43
CA ASN A 94 -8.58 3.04 -22.16
C ASN A 94 -9.50 3.94 -21.31
N LEU A 95 -9.56 5.23 -21.65
CA LEU A 95 -10.36 6.22 -20.90
C LEU A 95 -11.85 5.84 -20.80
N GLY A 96 -12.40 5.19 -21.82
CA GLY A 96 -13.80 4.72 -21.81
C GLY A 96 -14.05 3.57 -20.82
N MET A 97 -13.00 2.85 -20.40
CA MET A 97 -13.08 1.82 -19.37
C MET A 97 -12.91 2.37 -17.95
N VAL A 98 -12.52 3.63 -17.79
CA VAL A 98 -12.30 4.31 -16.49
C VAL A 98 -13.56 5.03 -16.03
N GLU A 99 -14.41 5.45 -16.97
CA GLU A 99 -15.64 6.19 -16.69
C GLU A 99 -16.62 5.35 -15.83
N ASN A 100 -17.08 5.93 -14.73
CA ASN A 100 -18.06 5.34 -13.80
C ASN A 100 -17.60 4.11 -13.00
N LYS A 101 -16.29 3.84 -12.90
CA LYS A 101 -15.76 2.80 -12.00
C LYS A 101 -15.52 3.33 -10.59
N ASP A 102 -15.83 2.51 -9.60
CA ASP A 102 -15.40 2.72 -8.22
C ASP A 102 -13.89 2.48 -8.07
N GLN A 103 -13.33 2.94 -6.95
CA GLN A 103 -11.90 2.86 -6.66
C GLN A 103 -11.34 1.42 -6.68
N GLU A 104 -12.09 0.42 -6.20
CA GLU A 104 -11.65 -0.97 -6.17
C GLU A 104 -11.55 -1.53 -7.60
N SER A 105 -12.55 -1.24 -8.42
CA SER A 105 -12.59 -1.62 -9.83
C SER A 105 -11.45 -0.98 -10.64
N LEU A 106 -11.09 0.27 -10.34
CA LEU A 106 -9.96 0.96 -10.95
C LEU A 106 -8.62 0.34 -10.53
N LEU A 107 -8.43 0.05 -9.25
CA LEU A 107 -7.22 -0.59 -8.74
C LEU A 107 -7.02 -1.99 -9.35
N LYS A 108 -8.10 -2.77 -9.49
CA LYS A 108 -8.04 -4.08 -10.17
C LYS A 108 -7.64 -3.97 -11.63
N TYR A 109 -8.15 -2.96 -12.34
CA TYR A 109 -7.77 -2.72 -13.73
C TYR A 109 -6.29 -2.34 -13.87
N LEU A 110 -5.79 -1.45 -13.01
CA LEU A 110 -4.37 -1.08 -12.97
C LEU A 110 -3.48 -2.28 -12.66
N ASP A 111 -3.87 -3.13 -11.69
CA ASP A 111 -3.17 -4.37 -11.33
C ASP A 111 -3.05 -5.33 -12.51
N GLN A 112 -4.15 -5.51 -13.26
CA GLN A 112 -4.16 -6.36 -14.46
C GLN A 112 -3.23 -5.83 -15.55
N MET A 113 -3.23 -4.52 -15.80
CA MET A 113 -2.32 -3.92 -16.79
C MET A 113 -0.85 -4.08 -16.39
N ALA A 114 -0.52 -3.80 -15.13
CA ALA A 114 0.84 -3.96 -14.63
C ALA A 114 1.33 -5.41 -14.80
N ARG A 115 0.47 -6.40 -14.52
CA ARG A 115 0.80 -7.81 -14.71
C ARG A 115 1.10 -8.18 -16.16
N ILE A 116 0.32 -7.65 -17.11
CA ILE A 116 0.54 -7.89 -18.54
C ILE A 116 1.91 -7.35 -18.94
N LEU A 117 2.19 -6.08 -18.62
CA LEU A 117 3.47 -5.43 -18.95
C LEU A 117 4.68 -6.09 -18.30
N ILE A 118 4.56 -6.55 -17.05
CA ILE A 118 5.67 -7.25 -16.36
C ILE A 118 5.90 -8.66 -16.92
N SER A 119 4.88 -9.26 -17.54
CA SER A 119 4.96 -10.62 -18.10
C SER A 119 5.48 -10.69 -19.53
N GLU A 120 5.60 -9.54 -20.20
CA GLU A 120 6.21 -9.40 -21.53
C GLU A 120 7.75 -9.38 -21.44
#